data_AF-A0A914A655-F1
#
_entry.id   AF-A0A914A655-F1
#
_cell.length_a   1.000
_cell.length_b   1.000
_cell.length_c   1.000
_cell.angle_alpha   90.00
_cell.angle_beta   90.00
_cell.angle_gamma   90.00
#
_symmetry.space_group_name_H-M   'P 1'
#
loop_
_entity.id
_entity.type
_entity.pdbx_description
1 polymer ?
#
loop_
_entity_poly.entity_id
_entity_poly.type
_entity_poly.pdbx_seq_one_letter_code
_entity_poly.pdbx_strand_id
1 'polypeptide(L)'
;MSHTRDSHAQSTSLALRTTIQGIRMKFPTVKLVTTSTLQKWMDGVENTDMPDSAASTAGKHSKLIVIDARPDLEYGISHIAKSINVNFETEDMESVKILMMQEANCQSPEQVAARVVLYCSVGYRSSVLADKLQKATKPDPAYKYWNFFNLEGSIFKWANENKPLVDQQGQPTNYIHPFNSLWGKLVDKERWKSTL
;
A
#
# COMPACT_ATOMS: atom_id res chain seq x y z
N MET A 1 12.67 -24.57 -30.70
CA MET A 1 12.83 -24.76 -29.24
C MET A 1 12.80 -23.37 -28.58
N SER A 2 11.62 -22.86 -28.24
CA SER A 2 11.52 -21.63 -27.44
C SER A 2 11.48 -22.01 -25.97
N HIS A 3 12.40 -21.46 -25.18
CA HIS A 3 12.37 -21.59 -23.73
C HIS A 3 11.27 -20.67 -23.20
N THR A 4 10.15 -21.28 -22.79
CA THR A 4 9.22 -20.67 -21.85
C THR A 4 9.96 -20.45 -20.53
N ARG A 5 10.22 -19.19 -20.17
CA ARG A 5 10.65 -18.85 -18.81
C ARG A 5 9.44 -19.07 -17.90
N ASP A 6 9.48 -20.14 -17.12
CA ASP A 6 8.52 -20.39 -16.06
C ASP A 6 8.50 -19.24 -15.06
N SER A 7 7.38 -18.53 -15.00
CA SER A 7 7.14 -17.48 -14.00
C SER A 7 6.87 -18.13 -12.64
N HIS A 8 7.92 -18.48 -11.92
CA HIS A 8 7.80 -18.79 -10.49
C HIS A 8 7.61 -17.48 -9.72
N ALA A 9 6.36 -17.12 -9.41
CA ALA A 9 6.10 -16.21 -8.30
C ALA A 9 6.76 -16.82 -7.05
N GLN A 10 7.77 -16.16 -6.50
CA GLN A 10 8.51 -16.74 -5.38
C GLN A 10 7.62 -16.77 -4.14
N SER A 11 7.52 -17.94 -3.51
CA SER A 11 6.84 -18.10 -2.22
C SER A 11 7.42 -17.13 -1.19
N THR A 12 6.56 -16.49 -0.39
CA THR A 12 6.99 -15.52 0.63
C THR A 12 7.98 -16.18 1.60
N SER A 13 9.20 -15.65 1.65
CA SER A 13 10.27 -16.21 2.48
C SER A 13 9.84 -16.33 3.94
N LEU A 14 10.37 -17.32 4.67
CA LEU A 14 10.04 -17.51 6.09
C LEU A 14 10.35 -16.23 6.90
N ALA A 15 11.47 -15.58 6.62
CA ALA A 15 11.87 -14.33 7.27
C ALA A 15 10.86 -13.19 7.04
N LEU A 16 10.34 -13.05 5.80
CA LEU A 16 9.32 -12.06 5.48
C LEU A 16 7.99 -12.40 6.17
N ARG A 17 7.59 -13.69 6.21
CA ARG A 17 6.39 -14.14 6.95
C ARG A 17 6.47 -13.83 8.44
N THR A 18 7.61 -14.11 9.09
CA THR A 18 7.81 -13.79 10.51
C THR A 18 7.78 -12.28 10.75
N THR A 19 8.34 -11.48 9.84
CA THR A 19 8.28 -10.01 9.90
C THR A 19 6.84 -9.52 9.82
N ILE A 20 6.06 -10.01 8.85
CA ILE A 20 4.64 -9.66 8.67
C ILE A 20 3.85 -9.99 9.95
N GLN A 21 4.06 -11.18 10.53
CA GLN A 21 3.40 -11.58 11.77
C GLN A 21 3.77 -10.68 12.95
N GLY A 22 5.04 -10.31 13.09
CA GLY A 22 5.50 -9.39 14.13
C GLY A 22 4.85 -8.01 14.03
N ILE A 23 4.75 -7.46 12.81
CA ILE A 23 4.08 -6.19 12.55
C ILE A 23 2.59 -6.31 12.90
N ARG A 24 1.91 -7.38 12.47
CA ARG A 24 0.49 -7.61 12.79
C ARG A 24 0.22 -7.64 14.29
N MET A 25 1.08 -8.28 15.07
CA MET A 25 0.95 -8.33 16.53
C MET A 25 1.15 -6.95 17.17
N LYS A 26 2.04 -6.11 16.61
CA LYS A 26 2.31 -4.76 17.11
C LYS A 26 1.20 -3.76 16.76
N PHE A 27 0.50 -3.95 15.65
CA PHE A 27 -0.57 -3.07 15.17
C PHE A 27 -1.90 -3.84 15.00
N PRO A 28 -2.50 -4.36 16.09
CA PRO A 28 -3.64 -5.27 16.01
C PRO A 28 -4.92 -4.62 15.45
N THR A 29 -5.01 -3.29 15.49
CA THR A 29 -6.14 -2.50 14.99
C THR A 29 -6.05 -2.19 13.50
N VAL A 30 -4.84 -2.28 12.91
CA VAL A 30 -4.62 -1.97 11.50
C VAL A 30 -5.02 -3.17 10.65
N LYS A 31 -6.06 -3.01 9.82
CA LYS A 31 -6.51 -4.05 8.89
C LYS A 31 -5.43 -4.32 7.85
N LEU A 32 -5.26 -5.58 7.47
CA LEU A 32 -4.36 -5.98 6.38
C LEU A 32 -5.14 -6.24 5.10
N VAL A 33 -4.52 -5.93 3.97
CA VAL A 33 -4.96 -6.36 2.64
C VAL A 33 -3.83 -7.11 1.94
N THR A 34 -4.17 -8.18 1.22
CA THR A 34 -3.17 -8.93 0.46
C THR A 34 -2.78 -8.19 -0.82
N THR A 35 -1.58 -8.47 -1.32
CA THR A 35 -1.08 -7.98 -2.62
C THR A 35 -1.98 -8.41 -3.79
N SER A 36 -2.58 -9.59 -3.74
CA SER A 36 -3.55 -10.06 -4.75
C SER A 36 -4.87 -9.29 -4.69
N THR A 37 -5.37 -8.99 -3.50
CA THR A 37 -6.58 -8.18 -3.32
C THR A 37 -6.37 -6.75 -3.80
N LEU A 38 -5.23 -6.12 -3.46
CA LEU A 38 -4.91 -4.79 -3.97
C LEU A 38 -4.82 -4.79 -5.51
N GLN A 39 -4.13 -5.77 -6.11
CA GLN A 39 -4.06 -5.88 -7.57
C GLN A 39 -5.46 -5.94 -8.20
N LYS A 40 -6.36 -6.78 -7.68
CA LYS A 40 -7.75 -6.85 -8.16
C LYS A 40 -8.47 -5.50 -8.08
N TRP A 41 -8.30 -4.76 -6.97
CA TRP A 41 -8.89 -3.42 -6.84
C TRP A 41 -8.30 -2.43 -7.85
N MET A 42 -6.98 -2.51 -8.11
CA MET A 42 -6.32 -1.67 -9.11
C MET A 42 -6.78 -1.99 -10.54
N ASP A 43 -7.09 -3.26 -10.82
CA ASP A 43 -7.59 -3.73 -12.12
C ASP A 43 -9.09 -3.42 -12.32
N GLY A 44 -9.74 -2.77 -11.35
CA GLY A 44 -11.17 -2.45 -11.40
C GLY A 44 -12.08 -3.66 -11.18
N VAL A 45 -11.54 -4.78 -10.68
CA VAL A 45 -12.34 -5.96 -10.33
C VAL A 45 -13.03 -5.69 -9.00
N GLU A 46 -14.34 -5.40 -9.05
CA GLU A 46 -15.16 -5.25 -7.85
C GLU A 46 -15.27 -6.60 -7.12
N ASN A 47 -14.71 -6.67 -5.92
CA ASN A 47 -14.95 -7.77 -4.99
C ASN A 47 -16.14 -7.40 -4.09
N THR A 48 -17.18 -8.25 -4.12
CA THR A 48 -18.43 -8.18 -3.33
C THR A 48 -18.25 -8.50 -1.84
N ASP A 49 -17.03 -8.78 -1.38
CA ASP A 49 -16.78 -9.38 -0.05
C ASP A 49 -16.62 -8.36 1.10
N MET A 50 -16.97 -7.09 0.89
CA MET A 50 -17.13 -6.15 2.02
C MET A 50 -18.59 -6.16 2.47
N PRO A 51 -18.87 -6.25 3.78
CA PRO A 51 -20.24 -6.27 4.28
C PRO A 51 -21.01 -5.05 3.77
N ASP A 52 -22.14 -5.34 3.11
CA ASP A 52 -23.04 -4.43 2.38
C ASP A 52 -23.59 -3.24 3.18
N SER A 53 -23.25 -3.08 4.47
CA SER A 53 -23.79 -2.01 5.31
C SER A 53 -23.20 -0.62 5.01
N ALA A 54 -22.20 -0.52 4.13
CA ALA A 54 -21.65 0.75 3.65
C ALA A 54 -22.05 1.11 2.21
N ALA A 55 -22.43 0.11 1.41
CA ALA A 55 -22.72 0.26 -0.01
C ALA A 55 -24.14 0.83 -0.29
N SER A 56 -25.02 0.83 0.70
CA SER A 56 -26.43 1.24 0.53
C SER A 56 -26.71 2.72 0.79
N THR A 57 -25.72 3.53 1.25
CA THR A 57 -25.96 4.96 1.55
C THR A 57 -24.92 5.91 0.93
N ALA A 58 -23.70 5.45 0.62
CA ALA A 58 -22.74 6.19 -0.20
C ALA A 58 -22.73 5.56 -1.61
N GLY A 59 -22.85 6.38 -2.66
CA GLY A 59 -23.01 5.94 -4.04
C GLY A 59 -22.02 4.84 -4.46
N LYS A 60 -22.44 4.02 -5.43
CA LYS A 60 -21.85 2.76 -5.95
C LYS A 60 -20.35 2.74 -6.35
N HIS A 61 -19.53 3.74 -6.01
CA HIS A 61 -18.12 3.81 -6.40
C HIS A 61 -17.20 4.01 -5.19
N SER A 62 -16.68 2.92 -4.66
CA SER A 62 -15.58 2.97 -3.68
C SER A 62 -14.30 3.46 -4.39
N LYS A 63 -13.75 4.58 -3.94
CA LYS A 63 -12.44 5.07 -4.38
C LYS A 63 -11.32 4.20 -3.81
N LEU A 64 -10.28 3.96 -4.60
CA LEU A 64 -9.05 3.32 -4.15
C LEU A 64 -7.95 4.38 -4.10
N ILE A 65 -7.33 4.54 -2.93
CA ILE A 65 -6.18 5.41 -2.73
C ILE A 65 -5.03 4.51 -2.27
N VAL A 66 -3.88 4.62 -2.94
CA VAL A 66 -2.68 3.86 -2.57
C VAL A 66 -1.63 4.85 -2.09
N ILE A 67 -1.08 4.63 -0.90
CA ILE A 67 -0.11 5.53 -0.27
C ILE A 67 1.19 4.78 -0.02
N ASP A 68 2.28 5.30 -0.58
CA ASP A 68 3.63 4.89 -0.23
C ASP A 68 4.12 5.69 0.98
N ALA A 69 4.38 5.00 2.08
CA ALA A 69 4.80 5.57 3.35
C ALA A 69 6.34 5.71 3.50
N ARG A 70 7.11 5.45 2.44
CA ARG A 70 8.58 5.54 2.45
C ARG A 70 9.05 6.98 2.16
N PRO A 71 10.29 7.34 2.54
CA PRO A 71 10.94 8.57 2.09
C PRO A 71 11.02 8.69 0.57
N ASP A 72 11.05 9.93 0.08
CA ASP A 72 11.08 10.30 -1.34
C ASP A 72 12.19 9.58 -2.12
N LEU A 73 13.36 9.38 -1.50
CA LEU A 73 14.48 8.66 -2.10
C LEU A 73 14.12 7.21 -2.46
N GLU A 74 13.36 6.51 -1.60
CA GLU A 74 12.93 5.14 -1.87
C GLU A 74 11.78 5.10 -2.88
N TYR A 75 10.90 6.10 -2.84
CA TYR A 75 9.77 6.26 -3.76
C TYR A 75 10.25 6.55 -5.20
N GLY A 76 11.27 7.40 -5.35
CA GLY A 76 11.84 7.78 -6.63
C GLY A 76 12.56 6.63 -7.37
N ILE A 77 13.06 5.63 -6.64
CA ILE A 77 13.62 4.41 -7.27
C ILE A 77 12.52 3.58 -7.93
N SER A 78 11.41 3.39 -7.23
CA SER A 78 10.30 2.56 -7.68
C SER A 78 9.10 2.73 -6.76
N HIS A 79 7.88 2.61 -7.26
CA HIS A 79 6.66 2.57 -6.47
C HIS A 79 5.54 1.81 -7.20
N ILE A 80 4.47 1.47 -6.49
CA ILE A 80 3.25 0.92 -7.07
C ILE A 80 2.58 2.03 -7.91
N ALA A 81 2.21 1.72 -9.15
CA ALA A 81 1.65 2.73 -10.06
C ALA A 81 0.43 3.45 -9.46
N LYS A 82 0.37 4.78 -9.68
CA LYS A 82 -0.68 5.68 -9.17
C LYS A 82 -0.75 5.82 -7.65
N SER A 83 0.26 5.37 -6.89
CA SER A 83 0.33 5.71 -5.47
C SER A 83 0.73 7.16 -5.28
N ILE A 84 0.31 7.78 -4.17
CA ILE A 84 0.89 9.03 -3.67
C ILE A 84 1.97 8.74 -2.63
N ASN A 85 2.93 9.63 -2.47
CA ASN A 85 3.98 9.49 -1.47
C ASN A 85 3.71 10.36 -0.24
N VAL A 86 3.69 9.75 0.95
CA VAL A 86 3.49 10.43 2.23
C VAL A 86 4.49 9.88 3.23
N ASN A 87 5.51 10.65 3.62
CA ASN A 87 6.45 10.18 4.63
C ASN A 87 5.72 9.89 5.97
N PHE A 88 5.85 8.67 6.50
CA PHE A 88 5.21 8.23 7.75
C PHE A 88 5.60 9.07 8.99
N GLU A 89 6.71 9.80 8.92
CA GLU A 89 7.17 10.73 9.96
C GLU A 89 6.33 12.01 10.02
N THR A 90 5.47 12.28 9.03
CA THR A 90 4.59 13.44 9.08
C THR A 90 3.66 13.39 10.29
N GLU A 91 3.51 14.53 10.95
CA GLU A 91 2.53 14.76 12.02
C GLU A 91 1.35 15.63 11.55
N ASP A 92 1.42 16.17 10.33
CA ASP A 92 0.37 16.98 9.73
C ASP A 92 -0.71 16.09 9.09
N MET A 93 -1.59 15.55 9.92
CA MET A 93 -2.70 14.70 9.46
C MET A 93 -3.77 15.48 8.68
N GLU A 94 -3.84 16.80 8.85
CA GLU A 94 -4.78 17.62 8.06
C GLU A 94 -4.36 17.68 6.60
N SER A 95 -3.08 17.95 6.33
CA SER A 95 -2.55 17.90 4.96
C SER A 95 -2.72 16.52 4.33
N VAL A 96 -2.50 15.43 5.08
CA VAL A 96 -2.71 14.07 4.56
C VAL A 96 -4.19 13.82 4.25
N LYS A 97 -5.12 14.30 5.09
CA LYS A 97 -6.57 14.23 4.82
C LYS A 97 -6.95 14.98 3.56
N ILE A 98 -6.40 16.18 3.33
CA ILE A 98 -6.62 16.97 2.11
C ILE A 98 -6.12 16.22 0.88
N LEU A 99 -4.88 15.69 0.92
CA LEU A 99 -4.33 14.89 -0.19
C LEU A 99 -5.21 13.69 -0.51
N MET A 100 -5.68 12.96 0.51
CA MET A 100 -6.58 11.82 0.29
C MET A 100 -7.91 12.22 -0.35
N MET A 101 -8.49 13.37 0.00
CA MET A 101 -9.71 13.87 -0.65
C MET A 101 -9.47 14.29 -2.11
N GLN A 102 -8.30 14.88 -2.40
CA GLN A 102 -7.88 15.20 -3.76
C GLN A 102 -7.76 13.93 -4.62
N GLU A 103 -7.10 12.88 -4.11
CA GLU A 103 -7.01 11.57 -4.78
C GLU A 103 -8.37 10.90 -4.98
N ALA A 104 -9.27 11.05 -4.01
CA ALA A 104 -10.65 10.57 -4.14
C ALA A 104 -11.50 11.39 -5.13
N ASN A 105 -11.02 12.58 -5.53
CA ASN A 105 -11.76 13.60 -6.26
C ASN A 105 -13.09 13.94 -5.56
N CYS A 106 -13.02 14.25 -4.26
CA CYS A 106 -14.16 14.71 -3.48
C CYS A 106 -13.86 16.02 -2.75
N GLN A 107 -14.91 16.80 -2.49
CA GLN A 107 -14.80 18.04 -1.69
C GLN A 107 -15.04 17.78 -0.21
N SER A 108 -15.69 16.66 0.10
CA SER A 108 -15.97 16.25 1.48
C SER A 108 -15.88 14.72 1.61
N PRO A 109 -15.40 14.18 2.74
CA PRO A 109 -15.20 12.73 2.90
C PRO A 109 -16.51 11.93 2.82
N GLU A 110 -17.65 12.47 3.25
CA GLU A 110 -18.94 11.78 3.22
C GLU A 110 -19.50 11.57 1.81
N GLN A 111 -18.95 12.25 0.79
CA GLN A 111 -19.39 12.12 -0.60
C GLN A 111 -19.00 10.78 -1.22
N VAL A 112 -18.01 10.09 -0.64
CA VAL A 112 -17.40 8.88 -1.20
C VAL A 112 -17.15 7.83 -0.13
N ALA A 113 -17.18 6.56 -0.53
CA ALA A 113 -16.51 5.51 0.22
C ALA A 113 -15.07 5.38 -0.29
N ALA A 114 -14.11 5.11 0.60
CA ALA A 114 -12.70 4.98 0.22
C ALA A 114 -12.03 3.77 0.86
N ARG A 115 -11.19 3.10 0.07
CA ARG A 115 -10.21 2.12 0.49
C ARG A 115 -8.83 2.78 0.40
N VAL A 116 -8.23 3.08 1.54
CA VAL A 116 -6.89 3.65 1.62
C VAL A 116 -5.92 2.53 1.95
N VAL A 117 -5.06 2.17 1.00
CA VAL A 117 -4.07 1.10 1.15
C VAL A 117 -2.69 1.72 1.27
N LEU A 118 -2.09 1.57 2.45
CA LEU A 118 -0.77 2.08 2.77
C LEU A 118 0.26 0.96 2.66
N TYR A 119 1.44 1.27 2.12
CA TYR A 119 2.54 0.33 2.06
C TYR A 119 3.88 1.01 2.33
N CYS A 120 4.88 0.24 2.74
CA CYS A 120 6.27 0.70 2.76
C CYS A 120 7.18 -0.40 2.20
N SER A 121 8.35 -0.64 2.81
CA SER A 121 9.19 -1.79 2.45
C SER A 121 8.53 -3.12 2.86
N VAL A 122 8.24 -3.27 4.16
CA VAL A 122 7.79 -4.54 4.77
C VAL A 122 6.48 -4.44 5.56
N GLY A 123 5.96 -3.23 5.80
CA GLY A 123 4.68 -3.00 6.48
C GLY A 123 4.73 -2.21 7.78
N TYR A 124 5.90 -1.93 8.35
CA TYR A 124 6.00 -1.24 9.65
C TYR A 124 5.58 0.23 9.56
N ARG A 125 6.25 1.02 8.72
CA ARG A 125 6.01 2.47 8.54
C ARG A 125 4.58 2.77 8.08
N SER A 126 4.07 1.97 7.15
CA SER A 126 2.69 2.07 6.68
C SER A 126 1.68 1.71 7.76
N SER A 127 1.97 0.75 8.65
CA SER A 127 1.11 0.48 9.81
C SER A 127 1.09 1.65 10.79
N VAL A 128 2.24 2.33 11.02
CA VAL A 128 2.30 3.56 11.83
C VAL A 128 1.40 4.65 11.23
N LEU A 129 1.54 4.93 9.93
CA LEU A 129 0.75 5.96 9.27
C LEU A 129 -0.75 5.58 9.21
N ALA A 130 -1.08 4.31 8.98
CA ALA A 130 -2.46 3.83 8.99
C ALA A 130 -3.11 3.98 10.37
N ASP A 131 -2.37 3.73 11.45
CA ASP A 131 -2.85 3.93 12.83
C ASP A 131 -3.05 5.42 13.15
N LYS A 132 -2.11 6.30 12.73
CA LYS A 132 -2.27 7.77 12.82
C LYS A 132 -3.53 8.25 12.10
N LEU A 133 -3.73 7.83 10.85
CA LEU A 133 -4.90 8.22 10.05
C LEU A 133 -6.21 7.72 10.66
N GLN A 134 -6.26 6.48 11.14
CA GLN A 134 -7.45 5.96 11.83
C GLN A 134 -7.76 6.80 13.07
N LYS A 135 -6.77 7.15 13.88
CA LYS A 135 -6.96 7.99 15.08
C LYS A 135 -7.41 9.40 14.72
N ALA A 136 -6.84 9.99 13.67
CA ALA A 136 -7.18 11.35 13.22
C ALA A 136 -8.58 11.44 12.60
N THR A 137 -9.07 10.37 11.98
CA THR A 137 -10.36 10.35 11.27
C THR A 137 -11.50 9.78 12.11
N LYS A 138 -11.22 8.90 13.08
CA LYS A 138 -12.25 8.26 13.93
C LYS A 138 -13.22 9.23 14.64
N PRO A 139 -12.81 10.41 15.13
CA PRO A 139 -13.73 11.37 15.74
C PRO A 139 -14.67 12.06 14.76
N ASP A 140 -14.37 12.01 13.45
CA ASP A 140 -15.10 12.73 12.41
C ASP A 140 -16.06 11.78 11.66
N PRO A 141 -17.39 11.96 11.79
CA PRO A 141 -18.37 11.09 11.13
C PRO A 141 -18.32 11.15 9.61
N ALA A 142 -17.72 12.19 9.01
CA ALA A 142 -17.54 12.28 7.55
C ALA A 142 -16.71 11.11 7.01
N TYR A 143 -15.77 10.60 7.80
CA TYR A 143 -14.88 9.49 7.43
C TYR A 143 -15.45 8.10 7.72
N LYS A 144 -16.74 7.98 8.08
CA LYS A 144 -17.38 6.70 8.43
C LYS A 144 -17.19 5.59 7.38
N TYR A 145 -17.12 5.95 6.10
CA TYR A 145 -16.96 5.01 4.98
C TYR A 145 -15.54 4.93 4.43
N TRP A 146 -14.55 5.46 5.17
CA TRP A 146 -13.13 5.41 4.83
C TRP A 146 -12.45 4.30 5.62
N ASN A 147 -11.85 3.35 4.92
CA ASN A 147 -11.15 2.22 5.52
C ASN A 147 -9.66 2.29 5.22
N PHE A 148 -8.84 2.16 6.26
CA PHE A 148 -7.38 2.20 6.17
C PHE A 148 -6.82 0.79 6.31
N PHE A 149 -5.95 0.41 5.37
CA PHE A 149 -5.32 -0.91 5.29
C PHE A 149 -3.82 -0.76 5.19
N ASN A 150 -3.08 -1.68 5.82
CA ASN A 150 -1.68 -1.90 5.51
C ASN A 150 -1.56 -3.04 4.48
N LEU A 151 -0.77 -2.83 3.43
CA LEU A 151 -0.46 -3.85 2.44
C LEU A 151 0.45 -4.91 3.06
N GLU A 152 -0.06 -6.13 3.17
CA GLU A 152 0.66 -7.27 3.74
C GLU A 152 1.98 -7.51 3.01
N GLY A 153 3.10 -7.47 3.75
CA GLY A 153 4.45 -7.60 3.20
C GLY A 153 4.90 -6.45 2.29
N SER A 154 4.02 -5.47 2.04
CA SER A 154 4.24 -4.23 1.31
C SER A 154 5.00 -4.39 -0.02
N ILE A 155 5.83 -3.41 -0.43
CA ILE A 155 6.44 -3.41 -1.76
C ILE A 155 7.42 -4.59 -1.95
N PHE A 156 8.03 -5.11 -0.88
CA PHE A 156 8.92 -6.27 -0.99
C PHE A 156 8.15 -7.53 -1.39
N LYS A 157 7.02 -7.82 -0.73
CA LYS A 157 6.18 -8.95 -1.13
C LYS A 157 5.58 -8.74 -2.52
N TRP A 158 5.11 -7.52 -2.81
CA TRP A 158 4.59 -7.14 -4.13
C TRP A 158 5.57 -7.50 -5.25
N ALA A 159 6.84 -7.19 -5.05
CA ALA A 159 7.88 -7.42 -6.06
C ALA A 159 8.40 -8.84 -6.13
N ASN A 160 8.50 -9.53 -4.99
CA ASN A 160 8.82 -10.95 -4.97
C ASN A 160 7.73 -11.79 -5.69
N GLU A 161 6.50 -11.26 -5.75
CA GLU A 161 5.40 -11.81 -6.53
C GLU A 161 5.36 -11.33 -7.99
N ASN A 162 6.42 -10.64 -8.44
CA ASN A 162 6.56 -10.11 -9.80
C ASN A 162 5.43 -9.16 -10.24
N LYS A 163 4.83 -8.44 -9.29
CA LYS A 163 3.77 -7.46 -9.61
C LYS A 163 4.38 -6.15 -10.17
N PRO A 164 3.64 -5.41 -11.02
CA PRO A 164 4.17 -4.24 -11.72
C PRO A 164 4.61 -3.13 -10.76
N LEU A 165 5.75 -2.52 -11.07
CA LEU A 165 6.26 -1.31 -10.43
C LEU A 165 6.63 -0.29 -11.50
N VAL A 166 6.62 0.98 -11.12
CA VAL A 166 7.07 2.08 -11.97
C VAL A 166 8.15 2.89 -11.28
N ASP A 167 9.04 3.51 -12.05
CA ASP A 167 10.00 4.49 -11.54
C ASP A 167 9.37 5.90 -11.41
N GLN A 168 10.17 6.89 -11.02
CA GLN A 168 9.73 8.27 -10.89
C GLN A 168 9.20 8.88 -12.20
N GLN A 169 9.59 8.34 -13.36
CA GLN A 169 9.11 8.76 -14.68
C GLN A 169 7.86 7.99 -15.12
N GLY A 170 7.31 7.12 -14.24
CA GLY A 170 6.16 6.28 -14.54
C GLY A 170 6.48 5.10 -15.48
N GLN A 171 7.77 4.82 -15.73
CA GLN A 171 8.17 3.72 -16.61
C GLN A 171 8.26 2.40 -15.84
N PRO A 172 7.90 1.26 -16.45
CA PRO A 172 8.00 -0.04 -15.81
C PRO A 172 9.42 -0.32 -15.29
N THR A 173 9.53 -0.74 -14.04
CA THR A 173 10.80 -1.11 -13.42
C THR A 173 10.68 -2.40 -12.63
N ASN A 174 11.81 -3.10 -12.49
CA ASN A 174 11.93 -4.26 -11.62
C ASN A 174 12.75 -3.95 -10.35
N TYR A 175 13.26 -2.73 -10.24
CA TYR A 175 14.16 -2.31 -9.17
C TYR A 175 13.39 -1.87 -7.93
N ILE A 176 14.02 -2.04 -6.77
CA ILE A 176 13.54 -1.65 -5.45
C ILE A 176 14.70 -1.16 -4.61
N HIS A 177 14.44 -0.11 -3.84
CA HIS A 177 15.34 0.32 -2.79
C HIS A 177 15.32 -0.70 -1.62
N PRO A 178 16.45 -1.30 -1.23
CA PRO A 178 16.49 -2.36 -0.22
C PRO A 178 16.24 -1.87 1.22
N PHE A 179 15.98 -0.57 1.40
CA PHE A 179 15.95 0.17 2.67
C PHE A 179 17.30 0.17 3.38
N ASN A 180 17.82 -0.99 3.78
CA ASN A 180 19.21 -1.19 4.18
C ASN A 180 19.66 -2.64 3.92
N SER A 181 20.92 -2.96 4.17
CA SER A 181 21.49 -4.28 3.88
C SER A 181 20.81 -5.45 4.63
N LEU A 182 20.26 -5.20 5.82
CA LEU A 182 19.56 -6.22 6.62
C LEU A 182 18.18 -6.50 6.05
N TRP A 183 17.39 -5.44 5.80
CA TRP A 183 16.05 -5.55 5.25
C TRP A 183 16.04 -5.95 3.78
N GLY A 184 17.06 -5.57 3.02
CA GLY A 184 17.25 -5.97 1.63
C GLY A 184 17.24 -7.48 1.45
N LYS A 185 17.64 -8.27 2.45
CA LYS A 185 17.58 -9.75 2.39
C LYS A 185 16.15 -10.30 2.23
N LEU A 186 15.12 -9.48 2.45
CA LEU A 186 13.72 -9.86 2.29
C LEU A 186 13.16 -9.60 0.88
N VAL A 187 13.94 -8.94 0.01
CA VAL A 187 13.60 -8.70 -1.40
C VAL A 187 14.68 -9.31 -2.29
N ASP A 188 14.28 -9.83 -3.45
CA ASP A 188 15.21 -10.44 -4.39
C ASP A 188 16.40 -9.49 -4.68
N LYS A 189 17.62 -10.01 -4.54
CA LYS A 189 18.86 -9.24 -4.73
C LYS A 189 19.02 -8.73 -6.16
N GLU A 190 18.48 -9.45 -7.14
CA GLU A 190 18.50 -9.02 -8.54
C GLU A 190 17.65 -7.76 -8.77
N ARG A 191 16.77 -7.43 -7.82
CA ARG A 191 15.90 -6.26 -7.85
C ARG A 191 16.49 -5.06 -7.11
N TRP A 192 17.69 -5.14 -6.54
CA TRP A 192 18.22 -4.01 -5.74
C TRP A 192 18.68 -2.85 -6.63
N LYS A 193 18.27 -1.63 -6.27
CA LYS A 193 18.89 -0.39 -6.76
C LYS A 193 18.98 0.60 -5.60
N SER A 194 20.20 0.90 -5.17
CA SER A 194 20.48 2.00 -4.24
C SER A 194 20.99 3.20 -5.04
N THR A 195 20.65 4.41 -4.61
CA THR A 195 21.36 5.61 -5.05
C THR A 195 22.81 5.50 -4.59
N LEU A 196 23.75 5.45 -5.55
CA LEU A 196 25.13 5.87 -5.30
C LEU A 196 25.15 7.36 -4.95
#